data_AF-A0A812J1B9-F1
#
_entry.id   AF-A0A812J1B9-F1
#
_cell.length_a   1.000
_cell.length_b   1.000
_cell.length_c   1.000
_cell.angle_alpha   90.00
_cell.angle_beta   90.00
_cell.angle_gamma   90.00
#
_symmetry.space_group_name_H-M   'P 1'
#
loop_
_entity.id
_entity.type
_entity.pdbx_description
1 polymer ?
#
loop_
_entity_poly.entity_id
_entity_poly.type
_entity_poly.pdbx_seq_one_letter_code
_entity_poly.pdbx_strand_id
1 'polypeptide(L)'
;MFAPNVIGTANATAAGWGNLGGGVTQIFMMSVLFNPMVESGILPDTAWRLAMIVPAVMFLIVAISLKLLCWDTPTSRRFDVSVTGKTQKPSMMDYCEVLKDVRVVVMIAQYSACFGA
;
A
#
# COMPACT_ATOMS: atom_id res chain seq x y z
N MET A 1 14.84 -9.98 5.46
CA MET A 1 14.99 -8.57 5.88
C MET A 1 16.09 -7.93 5.06
N PHE A 2 15.91 -6.68 4.65
CA PHE A 2 16.94 -5.91 3.94
C PHE A 2 18.14 -5.64 4.86
N ALA A 3 19.34 -5.57 4.29
CA ALA A 3 20.53 -5.24 5.05
C ALA A 3 20.48 -3.79 5.57
N PRO A 4 21.08 -3.48 6.74
CA PRO A 4 20.93 -2.17 7.40
C PRO A 4 21.41 -0.97 6.58
N ASN A 5 22.34 -1.20 5.65
CA ASN A 5 22.86 -0.20 4.73
C ASN A 5 21.87 0.20 3.63
N VAL A 6 20.92 -0.67 3.27
CA VAL A 6 19.98 -0.42 2.15
C VAL A 6 18.53 -0.23 2.61
N ILE A 7 18.21 -0.59 3.86
CA ILE A 7 16.83 -0.54 4.37
C ILE A 7 16.25 0.88 4.36
N GLY A 8 17.05 1.90 4.63
CA GLY A 8 16.63 3.30 4.60
C GLY A 8 16.21 3.74 3.19
N THR A 9 17.07 3.48 2.20
CA THR A 9 16.80 3.84 0.79
C THR A 9 15.63 3.04 0.23
N ALA A 10 15.53 1.74 0.53
CA ALA A 10 14.41 0.90 0.11
C ALA A 10 13.07 1.42 0.66
N ASN A 11 13.01 1.77 1.94
CA ASN A 11 11.81 2.32 2.56
C ASN A 11 11.47 3.72 2.02
N ALA A 12 12.46 4.58 1.81
CA ALA A 12 12.25 5.91 1.25
C ALA A 12 11.69 5.85 -0.18
N THR A 13 12.22 4.97 -1.02
CA THR A 13 11.71 4.77 -2.40
C THR A 13 10.30 4.21 -2.39
N ALA A 14 10.00 3.22 -1.54
CA ALA A 14 8.65 2.66 -1.43
C ALA A 14 7.64 3.73 -0.94
N ALA A 15 8.00 4.53 0.06
CA ALA A 15 7.18 5.63 0.54
C ALA A 15 6.96 6.72 -0.54
N GLY A 16 8.02 7.08 -1.27
CA GLY A 16 7.94 8.03 -2.38
C GLY A 16 7.04 7.53 -3.51
N TRP A 17 7.13 6.25 -3.86
CA TRP A 17 6.26 5.63 -4.87
C TRP A 17 4.78 5.64 -4.46
N GLY A 18 4.50 5.37 -3.19
CA GLY A 18 3.14 5.45 -2.63
C GLY A 18 2.55 6.86 -2.75
N ASN A 19 3.30 7.88 -2.35
CA ASN A 19 2.84 9.28 -2.41
C ASN A 19 2.68 9.78 -3.85
N LEU A 20 3.61 9.43 -4.75
CA LEU A 20 3.51 9.74 -6.18
C LEU A 20 2.25 9.11 -6.79
N GLY A 21 1.98 7.84 -6.45
CA GLY A 21 0.84 7.09 -6.97
C GLY A 21 -0.50 7.79 -6.70
N GLY A 22 -0.67 8.41 -5.53
CA GLY A 22 -1.88 9.17 -5.20
C GLY A 22 -2.15 10.32 -6.16
N GLY A 23 -1.13 11.15 -6.44
CA GLY A 23 -1.25 12.28 -7.37
C GLY A 23 -1.42 11.83 -8.82
N VAL A 24 -0.66 10.82 -9.26
CA VAL A 24 -0.77 10.25 -10.61
C VAL A 24 -2.16 9.66 -10.86
N THR A 25 -2.74 9.00 -9.86
CA THR A 25 -4.09 8.41 -9.99
C THR A 25 -5.14 9.48 -10.22
N GLN A 26 -5.07 10.63 -9.53
CA GLN A 26 -6.00 11.74 -9.72
C GLN A 26 -5.93 12.32 -11.14
N ILE A 27 -4.71 12.56 -11.63
CA ILE A 27 -4.48 13.07 -12.98
C ILE A 27 -4.94 12.06 -14.03
N PHE A 28 -4.63 10.78 -13.83
CA PHE A 28 -5.01 9.71 -14.75
C PHE A 28 -6.52 9.51 -14.82
N MET A 29 -7.19 9.46 -13.67
CA MET A 29 -8.65 9.37 -13.58
C MET A 29 -9.34 10.51 -14.32
N MET A 30 -8.93 11.75 -14.03
CA MET A 30 -9.63 12.91 -14.57
C MET A 30 -9.29 13.15 -16.05
N SER A 31 -8.00 13.19 -16.39
CA SER A 31 -7.54 13.62 -17.71
C SER A 31 -7.56 12.52 -18.76
N VAL A 32 -7.32 11.26 -18.37
CA VAL A 32 -7.17 10.15 -19.33
C VAL A 32 -8.45 9.31 -19.44
N LEU A 33 -9.19 9.15 -18.35
CA LEU A 33 -10.43 8.37 -18.36
C LEU A 33 -11.66 9.27 -18.47
N PHE A 34 -11.87 10.19 -17.53
CA PHE A 34 -13.12 10.93 -17.43
C PHE A 34 -13.33 11.94 -18.57
N ASN A 35 -12.36 12.84 -18.82
CA ASN A 35 -12.52 13.90 -19.84
C ASN A 35 -12.80 13.35 -21.26
N PRO A 36 -12.05 12.35 -21.78
CA PRO A 36 -12.31 11.82 -23.11
C PRO A 36 -13.64 11.06 -23.22
N MET A 37 -14.11 10.45 -22.13
CA MET A 37 -15.42 9.78 -22.10
C MET A 37 -16.57 10.79 -22.14
N VAL A 38 -16.42 11.93 -21.48
CA VAL A 38 -17.43 13.01 -21.54
C VAL A 38 -17.39 13.71 -22.92
N GLU A 39 -16.20 13.96 -23.48
CA GLU A 39 -16.04 14.56 -24.82
C GLU A 39 -16.58 13.66 -25.95
N SER A 40 -16.56 12.34 -25.77
CA SER A 40 -17.17 11.37 -26.69
C SER A 40 -18.69 11.24 -26.55
N GLY A 41 -19.31 12.05 -25.69
CA GLY A 41 -20.77 12.18 -25.56
C GLY A 41 -21.41 11.27 -24.51
N ILE A 42 -20.60 10.62 -23.65
CA ILE A 42 -21.13 9.79 -22.55
C ILE A 42 -21.58 10.69 -21.41
N LEU A 43 -22.77 10.40 -20.86
CA LEU A 43 -23.29 11.08 -19.68
C LEU A 43 -22.28 10.98 -18.51
N PRO A 44 -22.04 12.08 -17.77
CA PRO A 44 -21.08 12.10 -16.67
C PRO A 44 -21.32 10.99 -15.63
N ASP A 45 -22.58 10.66 -15.33
CA ASP A 45 -22.94 9.60 -14.37
C ASP A 45 -22.51 8.20 -14.82
N THR A 46 -22.48 7.95 -16.13
CA THR A 46 -22.04 6.67 -16.68
C THR A 46 -20.52 6.66 -16.83
N ALA A 47 -19.92 7.79 -17.21
CA ALA A 47 -18.49 7.93 -17.45
C ALA A 47 -17.64 7.64 -16.20
N TRP A 48 -18.03 8.13 -15.01
CA TRP A 48 -17.26 7.87 -13.78
C TRP A 48 -17.32 6.40 -13.35
N ARG A 49 -18.48 5.74 -13.53
CA ARG A 49 -18.64 4.31 -13.21
C ARG A 49 -17.77 3.45 -14.12
N LEU A 50 -17.73 3.78 -15.41
CA LEU A 50 -16.91 3.08 -16.39
C LEU A 50 -15.42 3.32 -16.12
N ALA A 51 -15.03 4.53 -15.72
CA ALA A 51 -13.67 4.86 -15.33
C ALA A 51 -13.18 4.00 -14.15
N MET A 52 -14.06 3.65 -13.20
CA MET A 52 -13.73 2.84 -12.02
C MET A 52 -13.45 1.37 -12.33
N ILE A 53 -13.85 0.87 -13.50
CA ILE A 53 -13.53 -0.50 -13.93
C ILE A 53 -12.03 -0.64 -14.21
N VAL A 54 -11.39 0.39 -14.77
CA VAL A 54 -9.97 0.39 -15.13
C VAL A 54 -9.05 0.16 -13.91
N PRO A 55 -9.13 0.93 -12.80
CA PRO A 55 -8.31 0.67 -11.63
C PRO A 55 -8.63 -0.68 -10.98
N ALA A 56 -9.89 -1.13 -10.99
CA ALA A 56 -10.25 -2.44 -10.46
C ALA A 56 -9.52 -3.59 -11.19
N VAL A 57 -9.45 -3.52 -12.52
CA VAL A 57 -8.71 -4.50 -13.32
C VAL A 57 -7.20 -4.39 -13.07
N MET A 58 -6.65 -3.19 -12.99
CA MET A 58 -5.24 -2.96 -12.66
C MET A 58 -4.86 -3.57 -11.30
N PHE A 59 -5.70 -3.42 -10.27
CA PHE A 59 -5.47 -4.04 -8.97
C PHE A 59 -5.46 -5.56 -9.04
N LEU A 60 -6.35 -6.17 -9.82
CA LEU A 60 -6.36 -7.63 -10.01
C LEU A 60 -5.07 -8.11 -10.70
N ILE A 61 -4.61 -7.39 -11.73
CA ILE A 61 -3.35 -7.71 -12.41
C ILE A 61 -2.17 -7.63 -11.43
N VAL A 62 -2.11 -6.58 -10.61
CA VAL A 62 -1.06 -6.42 -9.59
C VAL A 62 -1.16 -7.51 -8.53
N ALA A 63 -2.35 -7.87 -8.08
CA ALA A 63 -2.53 -8.96 -7.10
C ALA A 63 -2.05 -10.32 -7.65
N ILE A 64 -2.36 -10.60 -8.91
CA ILE A 64 -1.91 -11.82 -9.59
C ILE A 64 -0.40 -11.78 -9.80
N SER A 65 0.16 -10.65 -10.23
CA SER A 65 1.60 -10.52 -10.45
C SER A 65 2.39 -10.66 -9.16
N LEU A 66 1.93 -10.06 -8.05
CA LEU A 66 2.53 -10.26 -6.72
C LEU A 66 2.49 -11.74 -6.31
N LYS A 67 1.35 -12.42 -6.50
CA LYS A 67 1.22 -13.84 -6.15
C LYS A 67 2.14 -14.75 -6.97
N LEU A 68 2.47 -14.38 -8.20
CA LEU A 68 3.27 -15.21 -9.10
C LEU A 68 4.77 -14.84 -9.08
N LEU A 69 5.09 -13.56 -8.88
CA LEU A 69 6.45 -13.02 -9.02
C LEU A 69 7.13 -12.74 -7.67
N CYS A 70 6.38 -12.55 -6.58
CA CYS A 70 6.95 -12.30 -5.26
C CYS A 70 7.02 -13.58 -4.43
N TRP A 71 8.16 -13.80 -3.78
CA TRP A 71 8.32 -14.86 -2.78
C TRP A 71 8.19 -14.30 -1.37
N ASP A 72 7.40 -14.97 -0.54
CA ASP A 72 7.12 -14.57 0.85
C ASP A 72 8.35 -14.65 1.77
N THR A 73 9.34 -15.47 1.43
CA THR A 73 10.61 -15.49 2.17
C THR A 73 11.81 -15.50 1.22
N PRO A 74 12.95 -14.91 1.63
CA PRO A 74 14.19 -14.92 0.85
C PRO A 74 14.81 -16.32 0.71
N THR A 75 14.30 -17.33 1.44
CA THR A 75 14.97 -18.64 1.60
C THR A 75 14.10 -19.82 1.16
N SER A 76 12.77 -19.69 1.08
CA SER A 76 11.87 -20.77 0.65
C SER A 76 10.58 -20.25 0.00
N ARG A 77 9.99 -21.09 -0.87
CA ARG A 77 8.74 -20.81 -1.59
C ARG A 77 7.47 -20.89 -0.72
N ARG A 78 7.55 -21.46 0.48
CA ARG A 78 6.44 -21.51 1.44
C ARG A 78 6.88 -20.86 2.74
N PHE A 79 6.12 -19.86 3.16
CA PHE A 79 6.30 -19.21 4.46
C PHE A 79 6.11 -20.25 5.57
N ASP A 80 7.18 -20.53 6.29
CA ASP A 80 7.14 -21.39 7.46
C ASP A 80 7.37 -20.51 8.70
N VAL A 81 6.39 -20.51 9.60
CA VAL A 81 6.42 -19.70 10.83
C VAL A 81 7.56 -20.11 11.76
N SER A 82 8.08 -21.33 11.60
CA SER A 82 9.22 -21.84 12.36
C SER A 82 10.53 -21.13 11.99
N VAL A 83 10.70 -20.65 10.75
CA VAL A 83 11.94 -19.97 10.31
C VAL A 83 12.04 -18.53 10.81
N THR A 84 10.93 -17.94 11.27
CA THR A 84 10.91 -16.55 11.76
C THR A 84 11.23 -16.43 13.25
N GLY A 85 11.36 -17.55 13.98
CA GLY A 85 11.63 -17.58 15.42
C GLY A 85 10.53 -16.98 16.31
N LYS A 86 9.43 -16.49 15.72
CA LYS A 86 8.28 -15.91 16.41
C LYS A 86 7.17 -16.95 16.49
N THR A 87 7.30 -17.86 17.46
CA THR A 87 6.32 -18.93 17.75
C THR A 87 5.12 -18.45 18.55
N GLN A 88 5.16 -17.24 19.13
CA GLN A 88 4.05 -16.65 19.87
C GLN A 88 3.26 -15.66 19.01
N LYS A 89 1.95 -15.88 18.91
CA LYS A 89 1.01 -14.84 18.48
C LYS A 89 1.02 -13.73 19.54
N PRO A 90 1.17 -12.46 19.15
CA PRO A 90 1.19 -11.35 20.11
C PRO A 90 -0.10 -11.34 20.93
N SER A 91 0.03 -11.21 22.25
CA SER A 91 -1.09 -11.09 23.17
C SER A 91 -1.63 -9.66 23.14
N MET A 92 -2.93 -9.49 23.43
CA MET A 92 -3.53 -8.15 23.57
C MET A 92 -2.81 -7.29 24.63
N MET A 93 -2.16 -7.93 25.61
CA MET A 93 -1.40 -7.23 26.65
C MET A 93 -0.06 -6.67 26.16
N ASP A 94 0.55 -7.26 25.12
CA ASP A 94 1.81 -6.76 24.53
C ASP A 94 1.58 -5.40 23.85
N TYR A 95 0.41 -5.20 23.25
CA TYR A 95 0.03 -3.89 22.69
C TYR A 95 -0.12 -2.83 23.78
N CYS A 96 -0.69 -3.16 24.93
CA CYS A 96 -0.80 -2.25 26.07
C CYS A 96 0.57 -1.90 26.67
N GLU A 97 1.56 -2.80 26.58
CA GLU A 97 2.93 -2.51 27.03
C GLU A 97 3.66 -1.57 26.06
N VAL A 98 3.51 -1.79 24.75
CA VAL A 98 4.08 -0.92 23.70
C VAL A 98 3.53 0.52 23.78
N LEU A 99 2.27 0.70 24.19
CA LEU A 99 1.68 2.03 24.37
C LEU A 99 2.25 2.83 25.55
N LYS A 100 3.01 2.20 26.46
CA LYS A 100 3.69 2.91 27.55
C LYS A 100 4.95 3.65 27.08
N ASP A 101 5.47 3.32 25.91
CA ASP A 101 6.62 4.02 25.34
C ASP A 101 6.17 5.34 24.69
N VAL A 102 6.65 6.46 25.25
CA VAL A 102 6.38 7.81 24.74
C VAL A 102 6.79 7.96 23.28
N ARG A 103 7.85 7.28 22.82
CA ARG A 103 8.30 7.34 21.43
C ARG A 103 7.27 6.79 20.47
N VAL A 104 6.61 5.69 20.87
CA VAL A 104 5.56 5.05 20.07
C VAL A 104 4.33 5.93 20.00
N VAL A 105 3.91 6.51 21.13
CA VAL A 105 2.76 7.43 21.19
C VAL A 105 2.98 8.66 20.31
N VAL A 106 4.18 9.27 20.36
CA VAL A 106 4.53 10.40 19.49
C VAL A 106 4.51 9.99 18.02
N MET A 107 5.02 8.80 17.68
CA MET A 107 5.01 8.31 16.30
C MET A 107 3.59 8.06 15.78
N ILE A 108 2.69 7.52 16.62
CA ILE A 108 1.27 7.34 16.32
C ILE A 108 0.60 8.70 16.08
N ALA A 109 0.83 9.66 16.97
CA ALA A 109 0.26 11.01 16.85
C ALA A 109 0.72 11.68 15.54
N GLN A 110 2.03 11.64 15.25
CA GLN A 110 2.59 12.18 14.01
C GLN A 110 1.98 11.51 12.77
N TYR A 111 1.87 10.18 12.76
CA TYR A 111 1.30 9.43 11.64
C TYR A 111 -0.19 9.77 11.44
N SER A 112 -0.97 9.87 12.53
CA SER A 112 -2.39 10.25 12.47
C SER A 112 -2.60 11.66 11.93
N ALA A 113 -1.72 12.61 12.26
CA ALA A 113 -1.80 13.98 11.76
C ALA A 113 -1.47 14.08 10.26
N CYS A 114 -0.59 13.21 9.75
CA CYS A 114 -0.19 13.20 8.33
C CYS A 114 -1.19 12.48 7.40
N PHE A 115 -2.00 11.54 7.91
CA PHE A 115 -2.96 10.78 7.11
C PHE A 115 -4.44 11.06 7.47
N GLY A 116 -4.70 11.93 8.44
CA GLY A 116 -6.04 12.20 8.99
C GLY A 116 -6.66 13.57 8.62
N ALA A 117 -6.22 14.19 7.54
CA ALA A 117 -6.78 15.44 7.02
C ALA A 117 -7.18 15.31 5.54
#